data_AF-A0AAQ4CS06-F1
#
_entry.id   AF-A0AAQ4CS06-F1
#
_cell.length_a   1.000
_cell.length_b   1.000
_cell.length_c   1.000
_cell.angle_alpha   90.00
_cell.angle_beta   90.00
_cell.angle_gamma   90.00
#
_symmetry.space_group_name_H-M   'P 1'
#
loop_
_entity.id
_entity.type
_entity.pdbx_description
1 polymer ?
#
loop_
_entity_poly.entity_id
_entity_poly.type
_entity_poly.pdbx_seq_one_letter_code
_entity_poly.pdbx_strand_id
1 'polypeptide(L)' 'MKSNKVKYYTIRRTSICNSGYGIFECEDENKCTLIACVYTTSLSTPLNDFF' A
#
# COMPACT_ATOMS: atom_id res chain seq x y z
N MET A 1 25.04 -16.58 10.37
CA MET A 1 23.62 -16.75 10.73
C MET A 1 22.78 -15.96 9.73
N LYS A 2 21.97 -16.62 8.88
CA LYS A 2 21.02 -15.93 7.99
C LYS A 2 19.94 -15.32 8.88
N SER A 3 19.98 -14.01 9.05
CA SER A 3 18.96 -13.27 9.81
C SER A 3 17.63 -13.47 9.10
N ASN A 4 16.73 -14.23 9.72
CA ASN A 4 15.39 -14.51 9.21
C ASN A 4 14.52 -13.29 9.47
N LYS A 5 14.84 -12.16 8.82
CA LYS A 5 14.05 -10.93 8.96
C LYS A 5 12.70 -11.18 8.32
N VAL A 6 11.64 -11.16 9.13
CA VAL A 6 10.27 -11.34 8.67
C VAL A 6 9.92 -10.12 7.84
N LYS A 7 9.91 -10.30 6.52
CA LYS A 7 9.40 -9.28 5.60
C LYS A 7 7.88 -9.24 5.68
N TYR A 8 7.31 -8.05 5.73
CA TYR A 8 5.86 -7.85 5.66
C TYR A 8 5.52 -6.70 4.74
N TYR A 9 4.28 -6.69 4.25
CA TYR A 9 3.79 -5.68 3.32
C TYR A 9 2.73 -4.81 3.99
N THR A 10 2.73 -3.52 3.67
CA THR A 10 1.76 -2.56 4.22
C THR A 10 1.41 -1.48 3.20
N ILE A 11 0.22 -0.90 3.33
CA ILE A 11 -0.23 0.24 2.51
C ILE A 11 -0.12 1.50 3.37
N ARG A 12 0.58 2.52 2.86
CA ARG A 12 0.76 3.80 3.57
C ARG A 12 0.50 4.97 2.63
N ARG A 13 0.06 6.10 3.20
CA ARG A 13 0.02 7.38 2.46
C ARG A 13 1.45 7.80 2.11
N THR A 14 1.63 8.34 0.91
CA THR A 14 2.91 8.85 0.43
C THR A 14 2.70 9.90 -0.64
N SER A 15 3.55 10.92 -0.66
CA SER A 15 3.60 11.94 -1.72
C SER A 15 4.36 11.47 -2.96
N ILE A 16 5.02 10.31 -2.91
CA ILE A 16 5.76 9.73 -4.04
C ILE A 16 4.79 9.25 -5.13
N CYS A 17 3.62 8.77 -4.74
CA CYS A 17 2.60 8.25 -5.65
C CYS A 17 1.54 9.30 -5.92
N ASN A 18 1.16 9.50 -7.18
CA ASN A 18 0.11 10.45 -7.57
C ASN A 18 -1.26 10.11 -6.95
N SER A 19 -1.49 8.83 -6.64
CA SER A 19 -2.68 8.35 -5.92
C SER A 19 -2.70 8.73 -4.44
N GLY A 20 -1.59 9.21 -3.88
CA GLY A 20 -1.41 9.46 -2.46
C GLY A 20 -1.14 8.21 -1.62
N TYR A 21 -1.11 7.01 -2.20
CA TYR A 21 -0.88 5.74 -1.49
C TYR A 21 0.09 4.81 -2.23
N GLY A 22 0.86 4.05 -1.45
CA GLY A 22 1.80 3.07 -1.96
C GLY A 22 1.84 1.80 -1.12
N ILE A 23 2.21 0.68 -1.74
CA ILE A 23 2.56 -0.57 -1.07
C ILE A 23 4.05 -0.52 -0.71
N PHE A 24 4.35 -0.82 0.54
CA PHE A 24 5.71 -0.88 1.07
C PHE A 24 6.06 -2.30 1.50
N GLU A 25 7.24 -2.76 1.11
CA GLU A 25 7.88 -3.94 1.71
C GLU A 25 8.74 -3.48 2.89
N CYS A 26 8.52 -4.05 4.07
CA CYS A 26 9.24 -3.70 5.29
C CYS A 26 10.02 -4.91 5.82
N GLU A 27 11.29 -4.70 6.18
CA GLU A 27 12.10 -5.70 6.90
C GLU A 27 11.94 -5.59 8.42
N ASP A 28 11.56 -4.39 8.88
CA ASP A 28 11.28 -3.97 10.26
C ASP A 28 10.47 -2.66 10.21
N GLU A 29 9.88 -2.21 11.34
CA GLU A 29 8.97 -1.05 11.35
C GLU A 29 9.59 0.24 10.81
N ASN A 30 10.92 0.35 10.87
CA ASN A 30 11.69 1.51 10.48
C ASN A 30 12.33 1.38 9.08
N LYS A 31 12.34 0.19 8.49
CA LYS A 31 12.93 -0.06 7.17
C LYS A 31 11.89 -0.57 6.21
N CYS A 32 11.27 0.38 5.51
CA CYS A 32 10.28 0.13 4.49
C CYS A 32 10.70 0.75 3.17
N THR A 33 10.51 0.02 2.08
CA THR A 33 10.77 0.48 0.71
C THR A 33 9.47 0.48 -0.08
N LEU A 34 9.19 1.58 -0.79
CA LEU A 34 8.05 1.65 -1.71
C LEU A 34 8.30 0.70 -2.88
N ILE A 35 7.39 -0.25 -3.09
CA ILE A 35 7.49 -1.23 -4.19
C ILE A 35 6.48 -0.96 -5.32
N ALA A 36 5.33 -0.35 -5.00
CA ALA A 36 4.31 -0.03 -6.00
C ALA A 36 3.40 1.12 -5.54
N CYS A 37 2.94 1.93 -6.49
CA CYS A 37 1.86 2.89 -6.25
C CYS A 37 0.49 2.21 -6.42
N VAL A 38 -0.46 2.55 -5.55
CA VAL A 38 -1.81 1.98 -5.60
C VAL A 38 -2.87 3.06 -5.50
N TYR A 39 -3.94 2.91 -6.27
CA TYR A 39 -5.11 3.77 -6.19
C TYR A 39 -6.09 3.17 -5.18
N THR A 40 -6.44 3.93 -4.15
CA THR A 40 -7.55 3.59 -3.26
C THR A 40 -8.85 4.08 -3.89
N THR A 41 -9.24 3.50 -5.03
CA THR A 41 -10.60 3.68 -5.54
C THR A 41 -11.53 2.72 -4.80
N SER A 42 -12.69 3.20 -4.35
CA SER A 42 -13.74 2.30 -3.86
C SER A 42 -14.10 1.32 -4.97
N LEU A 43 -13.84 0.03 -4.74
CA LEU A 43 -14.20 -1.05 -5.67
C LEU A 43 -15.72 -1.26 -5.77
N SER A 44 -16.49 -0.68 -4.83
CA SER A 44 -17.94 -0.74 -4.81
C SER A 44 -18.54 0.55 -5.36
N THR A 45 -19.20 0.44 -6.52
CA THR A 45 -20.24 1.38 -6.94
C THR A 45 -21.48 1.18 -6.07
N PRO A 46 -22.09 2.22 -5.49
CA PRO A 46 -23.40 2.09 -4.87
C PRO A 46 -24.40 1.58 -5.93
N LEU A 47 -25.19 0.56 -5.59
CA LEU A 47 -26.15 -0.08 -6.50
C LEU A 47 -27.34 0.81 -6.90
N ASN A 48 -27.37 2.09 -6.48
CA ASN A 48 -28.60 2.88 -6.41
C ASN A 48 -28.70 4.08 -7.38
N ASP A 49 -27.86 4.17 -8.41
CA ASP A 49 -27.91 5.24 -9.42
C ASP A 49 -28.59 4.82 -10.75
N PHE A 50 -29.75 4.16 -10.65
CA PHE A 50 -30.66 3.99 -11.80
C PHE A 50 -32.07 4.44 -11.37
N PHE A 51 -32.37 5.72 -11.57
CA PHE A 51 -33.72 6.27 -11.67
C PHE A 51 -34.03 6.57 -13.13
#